data_AF-A0A1I6ILQ7-F1
#
_entry.id   AF-A0A1I6ILQ7-F1
#
_cell.length_a   1.000
_cell.length_b   1.000
_cell.length_c   1.000
_cell.angle_alpha   90.00
_cell.angle_beta   90.00
_cell.angle_gamma   90.00
#
_symmetry.space_group_name_H-M   'P 1'
#
loop_
_entity.id
_entity.type
_entity.pdbx_description
1 polymer ?
#
loop_
_entity_poly.entity_id
_entity_poly.type
_entity_poly.pdbx_seq_one_letter_code
_entity_poly.pdbx_strand_id
1 'polypeptide(L)'
;MKRKLVLLSAATILSLSLFGCSTEVTNDDIPEDTVCQAPSDDYCGGCGTSIENLNTLDTKDKIAQTTVEYNGVSFSLFADANAILDKLGEPTETSEFDSFYNNTYENCVIEYESTNDDPTIDYLLIKTDEFTSNGIKIGASEEEVKKAFGEPSTEYDCEDQHFFDYYYDEFSQYFTFKDGKLVEFSFTANCTTE
;
A
#
# COMPACT_ATOMS: atom_id res chain seq x y z
N MET A 1 -18.68 67.71 0.31
CA MET A 1 -17.88 67.11 1.41
C MET A 1 -16.46 66.92 0.90
N LYS A 2 -15.50 67.78 1.31
CA LYS A 2 -14.36 67.47 2.22
C LYS A 2 -13.58 66.19 1.77
N ARG A 3 -12.42 66.33 1.10
CA ARG A 3 -11.03 66.36 1.65
C ARG A 3 -10.60 64.97 2.18
N LYS A 4 -9.51 64.28 1.78
CA LYS A 4 -8.11 64.68 1.47
C LYS A 4 -7.31 63.50 0.87
N LEU A 5 -6.32 63.82 0.03
CA LEU A 5 -5.07 63.05 -0.22
C LEU A 5 -4.24 62.91 1.07
N VAL A 6 -3.60 61.75 1.31
CA VAL A 6 -2.24 61.65 1.93
C VAL A 6 -1.58 60.32 1.50
N LEU A 7 -0.47 60.42 0.75
CA LEU A 7 0.58 59.40 0.64
C LEU A 7 1.38 59.37 1.95
N LEU A 8 1.66 58.19 2.50
CA LEU A 8 2.69 58.03 3.54
C LEU A 8 3.53 56.78 3.23
N SER A 9 4.79 57.01 2.90
CA SER A 9 5.88 56.04 2.83
C SER A 9 6.49 55.82 4.21
N ALA A 10 6.80 54.57 4.60
CA ALA A 10 7.88 54.26 5.53
C ALA A 10 8.29 52.79 5.40
N ALA A 11 9.55 52.60 5.05
CA ALA A 11 10.25 51.32 5.07
C ALA A 11 10.63 50.94 6.51
N THR A 12 10.59 49.65 6.81
CA THR A 12 11.39 49.05 7.89
C THR A 12 11.94 47.72 7.41
N ILE A 13 13.23 47.75 7.09
CA ILE A 13 14.16 46.62 7.08
C ILE A 13 14.43 46.25 8.55
N LEU A 14 14.62 44.95 8.82
CA LEU A 14 15.46 44.30 9.86
C LEU A 14 14.80 42.92 10.13
N SER A 15 15.46 41.76 10.14
CA SER A 15 16.87 41.40 10.01
C SER A 15 16.94 39.87 9.97
N LEU A 16 17.90 39.35 9.20
CA LEU A 16 18.28 37.94 9.13
C LEU A 16 18.71 37.34 10.48
N SER A 17 18.40 36.06 10.67
CA SER A 17 19.23 35.07 11.37
C SER A 17 18.93 33.70 10.74
N LEU A 18 19.74 33.22 9.79
CA LEU A 18 20.87 32.30 10.03
C LEU A 18 20.46 31.01 10.77
N PHE A 19 20.10 29.99 10.00
CA PHE A 19 20.63 28.64 10.19
C PHE A 19 21.12 28.13 8.83
N GLY A 20 22.44 28.17 8.66
CA GLY A 20 23.17 27.41 7.68
C GLY A 20 24.09 26.44 8.43
N CYS A 21 23.94 25.16 8.10
CA CYS A 21 24.94 24.08 8.06
C CYS A 21 24.21 23.02 7.22
N SER A 22 24.47 22.82 5.93
CA SER A 22 25.75 22.38 5.33
C SER A 22 26.40 21.28 6.15
N THR A 23 25.93 20.07 5.93
CA THR A 23 26.81 18.93 5.75
C THR A 23 26.39 18.28 4.44
N GLU A 24 27.17 18.51 3.38
CA GLU A 24 27.39 17.48 2.37
C GLU A 24 27.85 16.25 3.15
N VAL A 25 26.99 15.24 3.24
CA VAL A 25 27.43 13.89 3.59
C VAL A 25 27.96 13.31 2.29
N THR A 26 29.28 13.25 2.18
CA THR A 26 29.94 12.33 1.26
C THR A 26 29.43 10.92 1.57
N ASN A 27 28.91 10.25 0.54
CA ASN A 27 28.21 8.96 0.57
C ASN A 27 29.06 7.73 1.01
N ASP A 28 30.10 7.90 1.83
CA ASP A 28 31.07 6.84 2.12
C ASP A 28 30.94 6.19 3.51
N ASP A 29 29.87 6.42 4.29
CA ASP A 29 29.73 5.78 5.63
C ASP A 29 28.27 5.44 6.05
N ILE A 30 27.40 5.02 5.13
CA ILE A 30 26.09 4.45 5.48
C ILE A 30 26.20 2.92 5.43
N PRO A 31 26.01 2.17 6.53
CA PRO A 31 25.85 0.72 6.45
C PRO A 31 24.60 0.43 5.62
N GLU A 32 24.72 -0.49 4.65
CA GLU A 32 23.64 -0.97 3.79
C GLU A 32 22.55 -1.67 4.62
N ASP A 33 21.67 -0.88 5.23
CA ASP A 33 20.31 -1.28 5.57
C ASP A 33 19.40 -0.27 4.89
N THR A 34 18.58 -0.76 3.97
CA THR A 34 17.60 0.00 3.20
C THR A 34 16.58 0.63 4.15
N VAL A 35 16.89 1.83 4.65
CA VAL A 35 15.97 2.66 5.43
C VAL A 35 15.11 3.45 4.43
N CYS A 36 13.84 3.06 4.30
CA CYS A 36 12.85 3.88 3.61
C CYS A 36 12.81 5.29 4.24
N GLN A 37 12.96 6.32 3.42
CA GLN A 37 12.84 7.72 3.83
C GLN A 37 11.48 7.98 4.50
N ALA A 38 11.51 8.68 5.63
CA ALA A 38 10.30 9.07 6.38
C ALA A 38 9.33 9.91 5.51
N PRO A 39 8.01 9.73 5.67
CA PRO A 39 7.02 10.46 4.89
C PRO A 39 6.97 11.95 5.29
N SER A 40 6.75 12.79 4.29
CA SER A 40 6.35 14.19 4.45
C SER A 40 4.83 14.29 4.61
N ASP A 41 4.35 15.37 5.24
CA ASP A 41 2.96 15.61 5.69
C ASP A 41 1.85 15.56 4.60
N ASP A 42 2.18 15.25 3.34
CA ASP A 42 1.26 15.21 2.18
C ASP A 42 1.08 13.78 1.58
N TYR A 43 1.56 12.74 2.26
CA TYR A 43 1.58 11.37 1.74
C TYR A 43 0.61 10.44 2.49
N CYS A 44 -0.51 10.08 1.86
CA CYS A 44 -1.36 8.96 2.27
C CYS A 44 -0.82 7.62 1.75
N GLY A 45 0.44 7.33 2.05
CA GLY A 45 1.02 6.01 1.81
C GLY A 45 1.50 5.42 3.11
N GLY A 46 1.00 4.23 3.43
CA GLY A 46 1.50 3.39 4.51
C GLY A 46 2.94 2.97 4.23
N CYS A 47 3.89 3.82 4.57
CA CYS A 47 5.28 3.47 4.82
C CYS A 47 5.75 4.37 5.95
N GLY A 48 5.79 3.86 7.18
CA GLY A 48 6.24 4.68 8.31
C GLY A 48 5.96 4.20 9.72
N THR A 49 5.35 3.04 9.94
CA THR A 49 5.46 2.39 11.25
C THR A 49 6.70 1.51 11.22
N SER A 50 7.72 1.90 11.98
CA SER A 50 8.81 1.00 12.34
C SER A 50 8.21 -0.34 12.77
N ILE A 51 8.59 -1.43 12.12
CA ILE A 51 8.09 -2.80 12.38
C ILE A 51 8.17 -3.18 13.88
N GLU A 52 9.03 -2.50 14.65
CA GLU A 52 9.26 -2.73 16.07
C GLU A 52 8.03 -2.59 17.01
N ASN A 53 6.87 -2.10 16.55
CA ASN A 53 5.64 -2.05 17.36
C ASN A 53 4.35 -2.48 16.63
N LEU A 54 4.46 -3.15 15.48
CA LEU A 54 3.27 -3.68 14.81
C LEU A 54 2.84 -4.99 15.47
N ASN A 55 1.53 -5.11 15.76
CA ASN A 55 0.95 -6.39 16.18
C ASN A 55 0.94 -7.32 14.97
N THR A 56 1.99 -8.12 14.82
CA THR A 56 2.01 -9.20 13.83
C THR A 56 1.03 -10.29 14.26
N LEU A 57 0.21 -10.74 13.32
CA LEU A 57 -0.82 -11.73 13.52
C LEU A 57 -0.32 -13.11 13.10
N ASP A 58 -0.75 -14.14 13.86
CA ASP A 58 -0.54 -15.52 13.45
C ASP A 58 -1.54 -15.92 12.35
N THR A 59 -1.05 -16.50 11.26
CA THR A 59 -1.88 -17.15 10.26
C THR A 59 -1.78 -18.66 10.37
N LYS A 60 -2.91 -19.36 10.41
CA LYS A 60 -2.93 -20.84 10.44
C LYS A 60 -2.63 -21.45 9.08
N ASP A 61 -3.06 -20.77 8.02
CA ASP A 61 -2.94 -21.22 6.65
C ASP A 61 -2.89 -19.98 5.74
N LYS A 62 -1.66 -19.59 5.38
CA LYS A 62 -1.41 -18.43 4.51
C LYS A 62 -1.99 -18.59 3.11
N ILE A 63 -2.04 -19.81 2.59
CA ILE A 63 -2.60 -20.08 1.26
C ILE A 63 -4.09 -19.84 1.30
N ALA A 64 -4.78 -20.43 2.27
CA ALA A 64 -6.20 -20.16 2.45
C ALA A 64 -6.43 -18.66 2.65
N GLN A 65 -5.72 -18.02 3.58
CA GLN A 65 -5.91 -16.61 3.92
C GLN A 65 -5.75 -15.65 2.74
N THR A 66 -4.83 -15.94 1.82
CA THR A 66 -4.54 -15.10 0.63
C THR A 66 -5.24 -15.58 -0.64
N THR A 67 -6.10 -16.61 -0.56
CA THR A 67 -6.84 -17.09 -1.72
C THR A 67 -8.01 -16.17 -2.05
N VAL A 68 -8.10 -15.82 -3.33
CA VAL A 68 -9.21 -15.09 -3.96
C VAL A 68 -9.80 -15.90 -5.10
N GLU A 69 -11.00 -15.54 -5.52
CA GLU A 69 -11.59 -15.95 -6.79
C GLU A 69 -11.61 -14.74 -7.72
N TYR A 70 -11.08 -14.89 -8.94
CA TYR A 70 -11.20 -13.87 -9.98
C TYR A 70 -11.51 -14.48 -11.35
N ASN A 71 -12.60 -14.04 -11.97
CA ASN A 71 -13.17 -14.57 -13.23
C ASN A 71 -13.30 -16.11 -13.23
N GLY A 72 -13.72 -16.68 -12.09
CA GLY A 72 -13.86 -18.13 -11.90
C GLY A 72 -12.52 -18.88 -11.74
N VAL A 73 -11.40 -18.17 -11.63
CA VAL A 73 -10.09 -18.73 -11.30
C VAL A 73 -9.80 -18.47 -9.84
N SER A 74 -9.57 -19.52 -9.05
CA SER A 74 -9.17 -19.40 -7.66
C SER A 74 -7.65 -19.53 -7.52
N PHE A 75 -7.03 -18.57 -6.84
CA PHE A 75 -5.59 -18.53 -6.62
C PHE A 75 -5.21 -17.72 -5.38
N SER A 76 -4.02 -18.00 -4.84
CA SER A 76 -3.45 -17.30 -3.68
C SER A 76 -2.30 -16.39 -4.09
N LEU A 77 -1.93 -15.44 -3.22
CA LEU A 77 -0.69 -14.66 -3.35
C LEU A 77 0.55 -15.55 -3.56
N PHE A 78 0.61 -16.70 -2.88
CA PHE A 78 1.74 -17.63 -2.99
C PHE A 78 1.63 -18.63 -4.15
N ALA A 79 0.78 -18.35 -5.14
CA ALA A 79 0.69 -19.18 -6.34
C ALA A 79 1.84 -18.84 -7.32
N ASP A 80 2.17 -19.81 -8.17
CA ASP A 80 3.01 -19.59 -9.36
C ASP A 80 2.33 -18.58 -10.29
N ALA A 81 2.94 -17.40 -10.46
CA ALA A 81 2.36 -16.30 -11.21
C ALA A 81 2.13 -16.71 -12.68
N ASN A 82 3.07 -17.39 -13.32
CA ASN A 82 2.93 -17.84 -14.71
C ASN A 82 1.69 -18.73 -14.89
N ALA A 83 1.50 -19.69 -13.97
CA ALA A 83 0.35 -20.59 -14.00
C ALA A 83 -1.00 -19.87 -13.77
N ILE A 84 -1.00 -18.72 -13.09
CA ILE A 84 -2.20 -17.89 -12.90
C ILE A 84 -2.44 -17.01 -14.13
N LEU A 85 -1.41 -16.35 -14.65
CA LEU A 85 -1.50 -15.48 -15.84
C LEU A 85 -2.02 -16.27 -17.05
N ASP A 86 -1.53 -17.50 -17.26
CA ASP A 86 -2.01 -18.39 -18.33
C ASP A 86 -3.52 -18.70 -18.23
N LYS A 87 -4.07 -18.79 -17.02
CA LYS A 87 -5.50 -19.06 -16.80
C LYS A 87 -6.36 -17.81 -16.96
N LEU A 88 -5.85 -16.65 -16.56
CA LEU A 88 -6.54 -15.37 -16.68
C LEU A 88 -6.52 -14.85 -18.11
N GLY A 89 -5.51 -15.22 -18.89
CA GLY A 89 -5.32 -14.81 -20.27
C GLY A 89 -4.69 -13.42 -20.39
N GLU A 90 -4.99 -12.72 -21.48
CA GLU A 90 -4.37 -11.44 -21.78
C GLU A 90 -4.86 -10.32 -20.83
N PRO A 91 -3.94 -9.59 -20.16
CA PRO A 91 -4.31 -8.44 -19.35
C PRO A 91 -4.79 -7.26 -20.21
N THR A 92 -5.57 -6.38 -19.61
CA THR A 92 -6.00 -5.12 -20.25
C THR A 92 -4.89 -4.10 -20.38
N GLU A 93 -3.93 -4.13 -19.45
CA GLU A 93 -2.76 -3.26 -19.42
C GLU A 93 -1.58 -3.99 -18.78
N THR A 94 -0.38 -3.72 -19.28
CA THR A 94 0.88 -4.21 -18.73
C THR A 94 1.83 -3.05 -18.53
N SER A 95 2.48 -2.98 -17.37
CA SER A 95 3.56 -2.05 -17.10
C SER A 95 4.73 -2.76 -16.43
N GLU A 96 5.93 -2.19 -16.58
CA GLU A 96 7.15 -2.68 -15.96
C GLU A 96 7.77 -1.52 -15.18
N PHE A 97 8.14 -1.79 -13.93
CA PHE A 97 8.87 -0.85 -13.09
C PHE A 97 9.99 -1.60 -12.37
N ASP A 98 11.23 -1.21 -12.70
CA ASP A 98 12.44 -1.89 -12.24
C ASP A 98 12.43 -3.40 -12.55
N SER A 99 12.49 -4.27 -11.54
CA SER A 99 12.43 -5.73 -11.69
C SER A 99 11.02 -6.31 -11.55
N PHE A 100 9.96 -5.51 -11.65
CA PHE A 100 8.58 -5.97 -11.46
C PHE A 100 7.71 -5.75 -12.71
N TYR A 101 6.94 -6.78 -13.07
CA TYR A 101 5.83 -6.69 -14.02
C TYR A 101 4.52 -6.50 -13.29
N ASN A 102 3.69 -5.59 -13.81
CA ASN A 102 2.34 -5.33 -13.35
C ASN A 102 1.35 -5.65 -14.47
N ASN A 103 0.54 -6.69 -14.28
CA ASN A 103 -0.54 -7.07 -15.18
C ASN A 103 -1.88 -6.63 -14.59
N THR A 104 -2.54 -5.69 -15.26
CA THR A 104 -3.86 -5.20 -14.89
C THR A 104 -4.93 -5.87 -15.72
N TYR A 105 -5.83 -6.54 -15.03
CA TYR A 105 -7.14 -6.97 -15.49
C TYR A 105 -8.16 -5.98 -14.91
N GLU A 106 -9.29 -5.74 -15.58
CA GLU A 106 -10.27 -4.66 -15.28
C GLU A 106 -10.39 -4.26 -13.79
N ASN A 107 -10.55 -5.25 -12.89
CA ASN A 107 -10.68 -5.05 -11.44
C ASN A 107 -9.67 -5.89 -10.61
N CYS A 108 -8.56 -6.31 -11.21
CA CYS A 108 -7.52 -7.12 -10.57
C CYS A 108 -6.13 -6.69 -11.07
N VAL A 109 -5.18 -6.45 -10.16
CA VAL A 109 -3.79 -6.20 -10.52
C VAL A 109 -2.92 -7.28 -9.90
N ILE A 110 -2.03 -7.85 -10.71
CA ILE A 110 -1.03 -8.83 -10.27
C ILE A 110 0.35 -8.24 -10.57
N GLU A 111 1.14 -8.05 -9.52
CA GLU A 111 2.56 -7.71 -9.62
C GLU A 111 3.41 -8.95 -9.32
N TYR A 112 4.49 -9.13 -10.08
CA TYR A 112 5.42 -10.24 -9.90
C TYR A 112 6.80 -9.88 -10.47
N GLU A 113 7.86 -10.49 -9.94
CA GLU A 113 9.22 -10.26 -10.39
C GLU A 113 9.46 -10.68 -11.86
N SER A 114 10.08 -9.81 -12.64
CA SER A 114 10.35 -9.99 -14.08
C SER A 114 11.53 -10.90 -14.40
N THR A 115 12.43 -11.10 -13.43
CA THR A 115 13.71 -11.78 -13.66
C THR A 115 13.73 -13.26 -13.28
N ASN A 116 12.64 -13.74 -12.66
CA ASN A 116 12.52 -15.11 -12.18
C ASN A 116 11.81 -15.98 -13.23
N ASP A 117 12.38 -17.17 -13.52
CA ASP A 117 11.79 -18.14 -14.44
C ASP A 117 10.46 -18.72 -13.89
N ASP A 118 10.32 -18.77 -12.57
CA ASP A 118 9.12 -19.22 -11.84
C ASP A 118 8.72 -18.14 -10.80
N PRO A 119 8.17 -16.98 -11.22
CA PRO A 119 7.88 -15.88 -10.32
C PRO A 119 6.68 -16.19 -9.42
N THR A 120 6.76 -15.75 -8.17
CA THR A 120 5.61 -15.67 -7.26
C THR A 120 4.92 -14.32 -7.42
N ILE A 121 3.67 -14.22 -6.97
CA ILE A 121 2.96 -12.92 -6.94
C ILE A 121 3.47 -12.13 -5.73
N ASP A 122 3.92 -10.90 -5.97
CA ASP A 122 4.41 -9.98 -4.95
C ASP A 122 3.30 -9.06 -4.45
N TYR A 123 2.40 -8.66 -5.33
CA TYR A 123 1.24 -7.85 -4.98
C TYR A 123 0.00 -8.27 -5.75
N LEU A 124 -1.13 -8.33 -5.03
CA LEU A 124 -2.43 -8.67 -5.56
C LEU A 124 -3.47 -7.65 -5.12
N LEU A 125 -4.09 -6.96 -6.07
CA LEU A 125 -5.16 -5.99 -5.84
C LEU A 125 -6.48 -6.52 -6.37
N ILE A 126 -7.58 -6.38 -5.61
CA ILE A 126 -8.93 -6.78 -6.03
C ILE A 126 -9.94 -5.65 -5.76
N LYS A 127 -10.72 -5.33 -6.79
CA LYS A 127 -11.76 -4.26 -6.81
C LYS A 127 -13.14 -4.74 -7.23
N THR A 128 -13.37 -6.05 -7.26
CA THR A 128 -14.59 -6.68 -7.80
C THR A 128 -15.37 -7.42 -6.72
N ASP A 129 -16.66 -7.66 -6.94
CA ASP A 129 -17.61 -8.33 -6.03
C ASP A 129 -17.27 -9.81 -5.71
N GLU A 130 -16.09 -10.26 -6.10
CA GLU A 130 -15.60 -11.61 -5.92
C GLU A 130 -15.04 -11.83 -4.51
N PHE A 131 -14.82 -13.11 -4.20
CA PHE A 131 -14.67 -13.55 -2.83
C PHE A 131 -13.22 -13.84 -2.48
N THR A 132 -12.85 -13.50 -1.26
CA THR A 132 -11.75 -14.16 -0.54
C THR A 132 -12.21 -15.52 -0.02
N SER A 133 -11.27 -16.42 0.28
CA SER A 133 -11.53 -17.70 0.96
C SER A 133 -12.32 -17.57 2.29
N ASN A 134 -12.27 -16.39 2.91
CA ASN A 134 -12.96 -16.05 4.15
C ASN A 134 -14.35 -15.43 3.92
N GLY A 135 -14.82 -15.41 2.66
CA GLY A 135 -16.17 -14.98 2.29
C GLY A 135 -16.38 -13.46 2.26
N ILE A 136 -15.30 -12.68 2.37
CA ILE A 136 -15.33 -11.22 2.21
C ILE A 136 -15.25 -10.86 0.73
N LYS A 137 -16.06 -9.87 0.35
CA LYS A 137 -16.15 -9.30 -0.99
C LYS A 137 -16.31 -7.78 -0.91
N ILE A 138 -16.12 -7.10 -2.03
CA ILE A 138 -16.43 -5.67 -2.15
C ILE A 138 -17.89 -5.39 -1.73
N GLY A 139 -18.08 -4.27 -1.02
CA GLY A 139 -19.33 -3.87 -0.37
C GLY A 139 -19.55 -4.42 1.04
N ALA A 140 -18.65 -5.28 1.55
CA ALA A 140 -18.68 -5.72 2.95
C ALA A 140 -18.57 -4.53 3.93
N SER A 141 -19.18 -4.64 5.10
CA SER A 141 -18.96 -3.68 6.19
C SER A 141 -17.64 -3.95 6.92
N GLU A 142 -17.16 -2.94 7.63
CA GLU A 142 -16.03 -3.08 8.57
C GLU A 142 -16.25 -4.22 9.59
N GLU A 143 -17.47 -4.37 10.09
CA GLU A 143 -17.82 -5.45 11.03
C GLU A 143 -17.70 -6.84 10.40
N GLU A 144 -18.10 -6.98 9.12
CA GLU A 144 -17.95 -8.25 8.40
C GLU A 144 -16.47 -8.61 8.23
N VAL A 145 -15.63 -7.63 7.88
CA VAL A 145 -14.17 -7.82 7.75
C VAL A 145 -13.54 -8.18 9.10
N LYS A 146 -13.82 -7.42 10.17
CA LYS A 146 -13.33 -7.71 11.53
C LYS A 146 -13.80 -9.08 12.04
N LYS A 147 -15.01 -9.51 11.68
CA LYS A 147 -15.52 -10.84 12.03
C LYS A 147 -14.77 -11.96 11.31
N ALA A 148 -14.35 -11.74 10.07
CA ALA A 148 -13.59 -12.72 9.28
C ALA A 148 -12.13 -12.81 9.71
N PHE A 149 -11.49 -11.66 9.97
CA PHE A 149 -10.03 -11.58 10.12
C PHE A 149 -9.55 -11.19 11.52
N GLY A 150 -10.47 -10.82 12.42
CA GLY A 150 -10.14 -10.25 13.73
C GLY A 150 -9.90 -8.74 13.67
N GLU A 151 -9.38 -8.20 14.77
CA GLU A 151 -8.99 -6.79 14.82
C GLU A 151 -7.76 -6.54 13.95
N PRO A 152 -7.71 -5.42 13.21
CA PRO A 152 -6.56 -5.08 12.38
C PRO A 152 -5.33 -4.76 13.22
N SER A 153 -4.15 -4.97 12.64
CA SER A 153 -2.88 -4.55 13.22
C SER A 153 -2.78 -3.02 13.26
N THR A 154 -3.37 -2.32 12.28
CA THR A 154 -3.46 -0.86 12.25
C THR A 154 -4.78 -0.44 11.59
N GLU A 155 -5.40 0.63 12.12
CA GLU A 155 -6.67 1.20 11.67
C GLU A 155 -6.55 2.72 11.63
N TYR A 156 -6.87 3.34 10.49
CA TYR A 156 -6.70 4.78 10.30
C TYR A 156 -7.61 5.34 9.19
N ASP A 157 -7.80 6.66 9.23
CA ASP A 157 -8.50 7.42 8.20
C ASP A 157 -7.49 8.19 7.34
N CYS A 158 -7.72 8.23 6.02
CA CYS A 158 -7.09 9.20 5.13
C CYS A 158 -8.15 9.74 4.15
N GLU A 159 -8.23 11.07 4.03
CA GLU A 159 -9.22 11.77 3.20
C GLU A 159 -10.66 11.31 3.49
N ASP A 160 -11.34 10.72 2.50
CA ASP A 160 -12.70 10.19 2.61
C ASP A 160 -12.74 8.65 2.73
N GLN A 161 -11.60 8.05 3.09
CA GLN A 161 -11.39 6.62 3.18
C GLN A 161 -10.95 6.18 4.58
N HIS A 162 -11.29 4.95 4.91
CA HIS A 162 -10.92 4.27 6.14
C HIS A 162 -10.17 2.99 5.80
N PHE A 163 -9.15 2.63 6.59
CA PHE A 163 -8.19 1.58 6.26
C PHE A 163 -8.03 0.59 7.40
N PHE A 164 -8.01 -0.70 7.06
CA PHE A 164 -7.55 -1.77 7.94
C PHE A 164 -6.32 -2.45 7.34
N ASP A 165 -5.25 -2.48 8.12
CA ASP A 165 -4.01 -3.17 7.78
C ASP A 165 -3.82 -4.35 8.71
N TYR A 166 -3.60 -5.53 8.14
CA TYR A 166 -3.30 -6.78 8.83
C TYR A 166 -1.90 -7.23 8.44
N TYR A 167 -0.99 -7.27 9.40
CA TYR A 167 0.40 -7.69 9.18
C TYR A 167 0.60 -9.12 9.68
N TYR A 168 1.05 -10.01 8.79
CA TYR A 168 1.47 -11.37 9.10
C TYR A 168 2.98 -11.49 8.86
N ASP A 169 3.58 -12.62 9.24
CA ASP A 169 5.02 -12.82 9.03
C ASP A 169 5.41 -12.76 7.55
N GLU A 170 4.66 -13.46 6.69
CA GLU A 170 5.04 -13.68 5.28
C GLU A 170 4.30 -12.79 4.28
N PHE A 171 3.27 -12.07 4.72
CA PHE A 171 2.50 -11.17 3.87
C PHE A 171 1.75 -10.13 4.71
N SER A 172 1.23 -9.13 4.03
CA SER A 172 0.35 -8.12 4.59
C SER A 172 -0.96 -8.08 3.79
N GLN A 173 -2.05 -7.75 4.45
CA GLN A 173 -3.38 -7.64 3.86
C GLN A 173 -3.99 -6.29 4.20
N TYR A 174 -4.53 -5.62 3.19
CA TYR A 174 -5.05 -4.25 3.30
C TYR A 174 -6.49 -4.20 2.83
N PHE A 175 -7.32 -3.47 3.55
CA PHE A 175 -8.71 -3.21 3.19
C PHE A 175 -8.97 -1.71 3.20
N THR A 176 -9.54 -1.21 2.11
CA THR A 176 -9.95 0.20 1.99
C THR A 176 -11.46 0.31 1.96
N PHE A 177 -11.99 1.13 2.84
CA PHE A 177 -13.41 1.41 2.96
C PHE A 177 -13.72 2.83 2.55
N LYS A 178 -14.88 3.02 1.92
CA LYS A 178 -15.47 4.32 1.61
C LYS A 178 -16.95 4.26 1.96
N ASP A 179 -17.46 5.29 2.64
CA ASP A 179 -18.83 5.32 3.14
C ASP A 179 -19.22 4.06 3.97
N GLY A 180 -18.28 3.52 4.74
CA GLY A 180 -18.45 2.31 5.56
C GLY A 180 -18.57 1.01 4.77
N LYS A 181 -18.12 1.00 3.50
CA LYS A 181 -18.18 -0.14 2.59
C LYS A 181 -16.82 -0.43 2.00
N LEU A 182 -16.43 -1.70 2.01
CA LEU A 182 -15.20 -2.16 1.38
C LEU A 182 -15.25 -1.82 -0.12
N VAL A 183 -14.26 -1.10 -0.63
CA VAL A 183 -14.14 -0.73 -2.05
C VAL A 183 -12.95 -1.36 -2.73
N GLU A 184 -11.96 -1.80 -1.96
CA GLU A 184 -10.74 -2.43 -2.45
C GLU A 184 -10.12 -3.28 -1.33
N PHE A 185 -9.50 -4.39 -1.70
CA PHE A 185 -8.58 -5.08 -0.81
C PHE A 185 -7.35 -5.57 -1.58
N SER A 186 -6.23 -5.72 -0.88
CA SER A 186 -4.99 -6.17 -1.47
C SER A 186 -4.15 -7.03 -0.54
N PHE A 187 -3.21 -7.76 -1.13
CA PHE A 187 -2.19 -8.51 -0.45
C PHE A 187 -0.82 -8.12 -0.98
N THR A 188 0.17 -8.07 -0.10
CA THR A 188 1.57 -7.87 -0.47
C THR A 188 2.40 -8.96 0.20
N ALA A 189 3.22 -9.68 -0.56
CA ALA A 189 4.19 -10.60 0.00
C ALA A 189 5.24 -9.80 0.79
N ASN A 190 5.55 -10.22 2.01
CA ASN A 190 6.63 -9.58 2.75
C ASN A 190 7.95 -10.14 2.22
N CYS A 191 8.94 -9.27 1.99
CA CYS A 191 10.28 -9.72 1.67
C CYS A 191 10.81 -10.59 2.82
N THR A 192 10.91 -11.90 2.62
CA THR A 192 11.66 -12.75 3.52
C THR A 192 13.14 -12.52 3.23
N THR A 193 13.85 -11.84 4.12
CA THR A 193 15.31 -11.84 4.09
C THR A 193 15.78 -13.28 4.34
N GLU A 194 16.17 -13.98 3.28
CA GLU A 194 16.92 -15.24 3.38
C GLU A 194 18.35 -15.03 3.89
#